data_AF-A0A3A5MQC8-F1
#
_entry.id   AF-A0A3A5MQC8-F1
#
_cell.length_a   1.000
_cell.length_b   1.000
_cell.length_c   1.000
_cell.angle_alpha   90.00
_cell.angle_beta   90.00
_cell.angle_gamma   90.00
#
_symmetry.space_group_name_H-M   'P 1'
#
loop_
_entity.id
_entity.type
_entity.pdbx_description
1 polymer ?
#
loop_
_entity_poly.entity_id
_entity_poly.type
_entity_poly.pdbx_seq_one_letter_code
_entity_poly.pdbx_strand_id
1 'polypeptide(L)'
;MVVIPSPVVSDRLFSGGLSMHMQPIVDLQTGRLNRVEALARLNLSDGTVMFPDDFLPPLTPVEIDRLFREGLDQSLGHLAQWDALGVEVTISVNVAPATLLHDDCLHWVSEALERYGIEPRRLELELLESDSMSQRAQSSVVERLLELGVGLAMDDLGSGYSSLKRLSTLPFRSIKLDRDLLVDIRRKPTQTLSLIATLRQLGRDFGVSVVVEGLEDQGMTEAAAVLGVALGQGYFLAKPMPADALPTWIANYQYPLHAGRIVTNLGALAYHWQYSRWDWRHVLNLERCPLTAYLAATLTAADTSTGVSTDTAAVQHWHALQHGSGGEQGGGEQGSGGEQGSGGEQGSDAQRLAASRHLVDWFEERVRAER
;
A
#
# COMPACT_ATOMS: atom_id res chain seq x y z
N MET A 1 -22.02 10.40 -14.49
CA MET A 1 -22.10 10.91 -13.12
C MET A 1 -23.45 11.58 -12.95
N VAL A 2 -24.33 11.01 -12.12
CA VAL A 2 -25.60 11.67 -11.77
C VAL A 2 -25.25 12.72 -10.73
N VAL A 3 -25.31 14.00 -11.09
CA VAL A 3 -25.04 15.08 -10.13
C VAL A 3 -26.27 15.20 -9.24
N ILE A 4 -26.16 14.69 -8.01
CA ILE A 4 -27.22 14.84 -7.01
C ILE A 4 -27.15 16.27 -6.46
N PRO A 5 -28.27 17.01 -6.37
CA PRO A 5 -28.27 18.37 -5.88
C PRO A 5 -27.73 18.46 -4.44
N SER A 6 -26.89 19.45 -4.15
CA SER A 6 -26.35 19.76 -2.81
C SER A 6 -27.41 19.71 -1.67
N PRO A 7 -28.64 20.23 -1.84
CA PRO A 7 -29.66 20.14 -0.78
C PRO A 7 -30.05 18.71 -0.38
N VAL A 8 -30.01 17.76 -1.32
CA VAL A 8 -30.33 16.35 -1.03
C VAL A 8 -29.20 15.71 -0.22
N VAL A 9 -27.95 15.99 -0.59
CA VAL A 9 -26.77 15.52 0.15
C VAL A 9 -26.79 16.06 1.59
N SER A 10 -27.02 17.37 1.73
CA SER A 10 -27.14 18.06 3.01
C SER A 10 -28.27 17.46 3.87
N ASP A 11 -29.49 17.35 3.33
CA ASP A 11 -30.61 16.76 4.07
C ASP A 11 -30.32 15.34 4.58
N ARG A 12 -29.68 14.50 3.76
CA ARG A 12 -29.32 13.13 4.16
C ARG A 12 -28.23 13.10 5.21
N LEU A 13 -27.21 13.93 5.12
CA LEU A 13 -26.20 14.07 6.17
C LEU A 13 -26.87 14.49 7.49
N PHE A 14 -27.87 15.38 7.43
CA PHE A 14 -28.51 15.92 8.63
C PHE A 14 -29.55 14.97 9.24
N SER A 15 -30.07 14.02 8.46
CA SER A 15 -31.11 13.06 8.85
C SER A 15 -30.57 11.64 9.13
N GLY A 16 -29.26 11.49 9.35
CA GLY A 16 -28.66 10.21 9.73
C GLY A 16 -28.43 9.25 8.56
N GLY A 17 -28.26 9.77 7.34
CA GLY A 17 -27.92 8.97 6.16
C GLY A 17 -26.47 8.49 6.13
N LEU A 18 -25.59 9.04 6.97
CA LEU A 18 -24.18 8.65 7.03
C LEU A 18 -24.02 7.25 7.62
N SER A 19 -23.23 6.42 6.95
CA SER A 19 -22.75 5.13 7.47
C SER A 19 -21.27 4.96 7.20
N MET A 20 -20.53 4.38 8.14
CA MET A 20 -19.11 4.09 7.99
C MET A 20 -18.86 2.65 7.54
N HIS A 21 -18.16 2.50 6.42
CA HIS A 21 -17.66 1.21 5.95
C HIS A 21 -16.19 1.07 6.32
N MET A 22 -15.77 -0.14 6.70
CA MET A 22 -14.44 -0.46 7.15
C MET A 22 -13.67 -1.15 6.02
N GLN A 23 -12.52 -0.60 5.64
CA GLN A 23 -11.60 -1.27 4.74
C GLN A 23 -10.33 -1.71 5.48
N PRO A 24 -10.05 -3.03 5.54
CA PRO A 24 -8.83 -3.54 6.11
C PRO A 24 -7.55 -3.04 5.42
N ILE A 25 -6.58 -2.63 6.25
CA ILE A 25 -5.18 -2.43 5.88
C ILE A 25 -4.38 -3.61 6.45
N VAL A 26 -3.74 -4.36 5.57
CA VAL A 26 -3.09 -5.64 5.91
C VAL A 26 -1.57 -5.51 5.81
N ASP A 27 -0.85 -6.13 6.75
CA ASP A 27 0.59 -6.30 6.65
C ASP A 27 0.90 -7.30 5.54
N LEU A 28 1.61 -6.86 4.51
CA LEU A 28 1.86 -7.66 3.29
C LEU A 28 2.90 -8.78 3.49
N GLN A 29 3.59 -8.82 4.63
CA GLN A 29 4.57 -9.87 4.92
C GLN A 29 3.94 -11.01 5.72
N THR A 30 3.05 -10.65 6.65
CA THR A 30 2.45 -11.58 7.62
C THR A 30 1.01 -11.93 7.28
N GLY A 31 0.34 -11.12 6.46
CA GLY A 31 -1.07 -11.27 6.15
C GLY A 31 -2.00 -10.91 7.30
N ARG A 32 -1.50 -10.28 8.35
CA ARG A 32 -2.30 -9.90 9.52
C ARG A 32 -2.96 -8.55 9.29
N LEU A 33 -4.18 -8.40 9.80
CA LEU A 33 -4.80 -7.08 9.91
C LEU A 33 -3.90 -6.15 10.73
N ASN A 34 -3.59 -4.97 10.18
CA ASN A 34 -2.86 -3.91 10.89
C ASN A 34 -3.85 -2.93 11.53
N ARG A 35 -4.75 -2.39 10.72
CA ARG A 35 -5.79 -1.43 11.11
C ARG A 35 -6.92 -1.42 10.07
N VAL A 36 -7.98 -0.68 10.32
CA VAL A 36 -9.05 -0.45 9.34
C VAL A 36 -9.19 1.03 9.04
N GLU A 37 -9.48 1.36 7.79
CA GLU A 37 -9.89 2.70 7.38
C GLU A 37 -11.42 2.81 7.40
N ALA A 38 -11.92 3.85 8.06
CA ALA A 38 -13.34 4.19 8.09
C ALA A 38 -13.69 5.11 6.90
N LEU A 39 -14.41 4.55 5.95
CA LEU A 39 -14.82 5.19 4.71
C LEU A 39 -16.30 5.58 4.76
N ALA A 40 -16.57 6.86 4.60
CA ALA A 40 -17.94 7.39 4.60
C ALA A 40 -18.75 6.87 3.39
N ARG A 41 -20.01 6.55 3.64
CA ARG A 41 -21.05 6.27 2.64
C ARG A 41 -22.30 7.06 3.02
N LEU A 42 -22.97 7.64 2.03
CA LEU A 42 -24.20 8.38 2.25
C LEU A 42 -25.39 7.63 1.65
N ASN A 43 -26.29 7.17 2.52
CA ASN A 43 -27.50 6.43 2.14
C ASN A 43 -28.64 7.41 1.84
N LEU A 44 -29.11 7.40 0.60
CA LEU A 44 -30.30 8.15 0.18
C LEU A 44 -31.58 7.44 0.62
N SER A 45 -32.69 8.19 0.66
CA SER A 45 -34.00 7.68 1.08
C SER A 45 -34.56 6.59 0.18
N ASP A 46 -34.09 6.50 -1.07
CA ASP A 46 -34.49 5.46 -2.04
C ASP A 46 -33.63 4.19 -1.96
N GLY A 47 -32.68 4.13 -1.01
CA GLY A 47 -31.75 3.01 -0.82
C GLY A 47 -30.45 3.10 -1.63
N THR A 48 -30.25 4.16 -2.43
CA THR A 48 -28.99 4.38 -3.14
C THR A 48 -27.87 4.72 -2.16
N VAL A 49 -26.70 4.11 -2.34
CA VAL A 49 -25.48 4.39 -1.55
C VAL A 49 -24.54 5.25 -2.40
N MET A 50 -24.21 6.46 -1.92
CA MET A 50 -23.24 7.35 -2.55
C MET A 50 -21.84 7.17 -1.95
N PHE A 51 -20.83 7.33 -2.81
CA PHE A 51 -19.42 7.31 -2.45
C PHE A 51 -18.88 8.73 -2.24
N PRO A 52 -17.78 8.92 -1.49
CA PRO A 52 -17.22 10.24 -1.19
C PRO A 52 -17.03 11.13 -2.43
N ASP A 53 -16.53 10.59 -3.54
CA ASP A 53 -16.34 11.33 -4.80
C ASP A 53 -17.63 11.97 -5.33
N ASP A 54 -18.80 11.38 -5.04
CA ASP A 54 -20.10 11.88 -5.50
C ASP A 54 -20.73 12.90 -4.54
N PHE A 55 -20.45 12.82 -3.23
CA PHE A 55 -21.13 13.67 -2.24
C PHE A 55 -20.24 14.68 -1.51
N LEU A 56 -18.91 14.54 -1.52
CA LEU A 56 -18.00 15.53 -0.91
C LEU A 56 -17.92 16.86 -1.67
N PRO A 57 -17.82 16.90 -3.02
CA PRO A 57 -17.65 18.16 -3.75
C PRO A 57 -18.72 19.24 -3.46
N PRO A 58 -20.02 18.91 -3.28
CA PRO A 58 -21.04 19.92 -2.97
C PRO A 58 -21.13 20.37 -1.50
N LEU A 59 -20.31 19.82 -0.59
CA LEU A 59 -20.38 20.17 0.84
C LEU A 59 -19.69 21.49 1.17
N THR A 60 -20.31 22.26 2.06
CA THR A 60 -19.70 23.43 2.68
C THR A 60 -18.72 23.02 3.80
N PRO A 61 -17.80 23.90 4.24
CA PRO A 61 -16.89 23.60 5.34
C PRO A 61 -17.60 23.13 6.63
N VAL A 62 -18.73 23.74 6.96
CA VAL A 62 -19.55 23.36 8.14
C VAL A 62 -20.11 21.95 8.01
N GLU A 63 -20.48 21.54 6.80
CA GLU A 63 -20.98 20.19 6.51
C GLU A 63 -19.85 19.16 6.50
N ILE A 64 -18.64 19.55 6.07
CA ILE A 64 -17.44 18.71 6.18
C ILE A 64 -17.08 18.49 7.65
N ASP A 65 -17.12 19.53 8.49
CA ASP A 65 -16.88 19.40 9.93
C ASP A 65 -17.96 18.53 10.62
N ARG A 66 -19.20 18.61 10.14
CA ARG A 66 -20.27 17.71 10.59
C ARG A 66 -20.02 16.26 10.16
N LEU A 67 -19.68 16.03 8.89
CA LEU A 67 -19.35 14.71 8.36
C LEU A 67 -18.22 14.07 9.17
N PHE A 68 -17.16 14.84 9.47
CA PHE A 68 -16.06 14.37 10.29
C PHE A 68 -16.52 13.96 11.69
N ARG A 69 -17.29 14.82 12.38
CA ARG A 69 -17.79 14.52 13.73
C ARG A 69 -18.69 13.29 13.78
N GLU A 70 -19.64 13.18 12.85
CA GLU A 70 -20.53 12.02 12.80
C GLU A 70 -19.77 10.73 12.41
N GLY A 71 -18.85 10.82 11.44
CA GLY A 71 -18.02 9.70 11.04
C GLY A 71 -17.09 9.24 12.17
N LEU A 72 -16.50 10.17 12.91
CA LEU A 72 -15.67 9.89 14.09
C LEU A 72 -16.48 9.21 15.20
N ASP A 73 -17.65 9.74 15.53
CA ASP A 73 -18.53 9.19 16.56
C ASP A 73 -18.97 7.76 16.22
N GLN A 74 -19.42 7.52 14.98
CA GLN A 74 -19.77 6.17 14.52
C GLN A 74 -18.57 5.22 14.55
N SER A 75 -17.40 5.68 14.09
CA SER A 75 -16.18 4.87 14.03
C SER A 75 -15.72 4.44 15.42
N LEU A 76 -15.68 5.35 16.39
CA LEU A 76 -15.31 5.04 17.77
C LEU A 76 -16.37 4.21 18.49
N GLY A 77 -17.65 4.42 18.18
CA GLY A 77 -18.74 3.55 18.64
C GLY A 77 -18.58 2.10 18.17
N HIS A 78 -18.22 1.89 16.90
CA HIS A 78 -17.91 0.56 16.38
C HIS A 78 -16.66 -0.05 17.02
N LEU A 79 -15.64 0.77 17.26
CA LEU A 79 -14.43 0.34 17.95
C LEU A 79 -14.73 -0.21 19.35
N ALA A 80 -15.56 0.49 20.13
CA ALA A 80 -15.98 0.06 21.46
C ALA A 80 -16.84 -1.22 21.42
N GLN A 81 -17.69 -1.37 20.39
CA GLN A 81 -18.45 -2.61 20.17
C GLN A 81 -17.51 -3.80 19.88
N TRP A 82 -16.47 -3.60 19.07
CA TRP A 82 -15.49 -4.64 18.78
C TRP A 82 -14.66 -5.01 20.01
N ASP A 83 -14.30 -4.04 20.86
CA ASP A 83 -13.62 -4.31 22.13
C ASP A 83 -14.45 -5.21 23.04
N ALA A 84 -15.76 -4.99 23.12
CA ALA A 84 -16.68 -5.85 23.88
C ALA A 84 -16.75 -7.28 23.32
N LEU A 85 -16.40 -7.48 22.05
CA LEU A 85 -16.29 -8.78 21.39
C LEU A 85 -14.86 -9.36 21.44
N GLY A 86 -13.91 -8.68 22.08
CA GLY A 86 -12.49 -9.09 22.14
C GLY A 86 -11.72 -8.87 20.84
N VAL A 87 -12.22 -8.01 19.96
CA VAL A 87 -11.61 -7.69 18.66
C VAL A 87 -10.89 -6.33 18.78
N GLU A 88 -9.61 -6.38 19.14
CA GLU A 88 -8.77 -5.19 19.27
C GLU A 88 -8.25 -4.73 17.90
N VAL A 89 -8.67 -3.54 17.48
CA VAL A 89 -8.34 -2.95 16.17
C VAL A 89 -8.00 -1.46 16.35
N THR A 90 -7.11 -0.95 15.51
CA THR A 90 -6.86 0.49 15.31
C THR A 90 -7.69 0.96 14.12
N ILE A 91 -8.23 2.18 14.18
CA ILE A 91 -9.06 2.77 13.12
C ILE A 91 -8.47 4.08 12.59
N SER A 92 -8.46 4.26 11.27
CA SER A 92 -8.19 5.56 10.65
C SER A 92 -9.48 6.23 10.19
N VAL A 93 -9.58 7.55 10.39
CA VAL A 93 -10.72 8.38 9.96
C VAL A 93 -10.20 9.56 9.15
N ASN A 94 -10.76 9.74 7.96
CA ASN A 94 -10.42 10.85 7.07
C ASN A 94 -10.79 12.21 7.66
N VAL A 95 -9.87 13.17 7.59
CA VAL A 95 -10.05 14.54 8.07
C VAL A 95 -9.60 15.54 7.00
N ALA A 96 -10.47 16.50 6.68
CA ALA A 96 -10.11 17.59 5.80
C ALA A 96 -9.13 18.55 6.51
N PRO A 97 -8.16 19.15 5.80
CA PRO A 97 -7.24 20.09 6.41
C PRO A 97 -7.88 21.27 7.15
N ALA A 98 -8.98 21.82 6.63
CA ALA A 98 -9.72 22.89 7.29
C ALA A 98 -10.34 22.42 8.63
N THR A 99 -10.89 21.21 8.66
CA THR A 99 -11.45 20.59 9.86
C THR A 99 -10.38 20.31 10.90
N LEU A 100 -9.21 19.81 10.49
CA LEU A 100 -8.09 19.56 11.39
C LEU A 100 -7.59 20.86 12.06
N LEU A 101 -7.64 21.98 11.34
CA LEU A 101 -7.22 23.29 11.84
C LEU A 101 -8.33 24.05 12.59
N HIS A 102 -9.54 23.49 12.67
CA HIS A 102 -10.64 24.10 13.40
C HIS A 102 -10.33 24.10 14.91
N ASP A 103 -10.61 25.20 15.60
CA ASP A 103 -10.27 25.36 17.04
C ASP A 103 -10.92 24.28 17.92
N ASP A 104 -12.12 23.84 17.54
CA ASP A 104 -12.86 22.78 18.23
C ASP A 104 -12.46 21.35 17.84
N CYS A 105 -11.57 21.14 16.86
CA CYS A 105 -11.22 19.80 16.37
C CYS A 105 -10.70 18.89 17.50
N LEU A 106 -9.77 19.41 18.31
CA LEU A 106 -9.24 18.68 19.45
C LEU A 106 -10.35 18.31 20.44
N HIS A 107 -11.31 19.22 20.67
CA HIS A 107 -12.42 18.97 21.58
C HIS A 107 -13.34 17.87 21.04
N TRP A 108 -13.70 17.90 19.75
CA TRP A 108 -14.48 16.85 19.12
C TRP A 108 -13.81 15.48 19.25
N VAL A 109 -12.50 15.43 19.03
CA VAL A 109 -11.71 14.19 19.14
C VAL A 109 -11.62 13.70 20.57
N SER A 110 -11.27 14.56 21.53
CA SER A 110 -11.17 14.17 22.93
C SER A 110 -12.51 13.72 23.51
N GLU A 111 -13.59 14.44 23.21
CA GLU A 111 -14.93 14.10 23.71
C GLU A 111 -15.39 12.74 23.16
N ALA A 112 -15.18 12.47 21.87
CA ALA A 112 -15.57 11.20 21.27
C ALA A 112 -14.75 10.03 21.84
N LEU A 113 -13.42 10.20 22.03
CA LEU A 113 -12.56 9.20 22.66
C LEU A 113 -13.00 8.91 24.11
N GLU A 114 -13.27 9.94 24.90
CA GLU A 114 -13.75 9.81 26.29
C GLU A 114 -15.12 9.12 26.36
N ARG A 115 -16.06 9.53 25.50
CA ARG A 115 -17.43 8.99 25.43
C ARG A 115 -17.43 7.47 25.25
N TYR A 116 -16.57 6.96 24.38
CA TYR A 116 -16.49 5.53 24.06
C TYR A 116 -15.40 4.79 24.84
N GLY A 117 -14.62 5.48 25.69
CA GLY A 117 -13.55 4.87 26.48
C GLY A 117 -12.40 4.32 25.64
N ILE A 118 -12.12 4.95 24.49
CA ILE A 118 -11.11 4.47 23.54
C ILE A 118 -9.76 5.12 23.83
N GLU A 119 -8.71 4.30 23.88
CA GLU A 119 -7.34 4.81 23.99
C GLU A 119 -6.96 5.63 22.74
N PRO A 120 -6.47 6.88 22.89
CA PRO A 120 -6.18 7.76 21.75
C PRO A 120 -5.26 7.17 20.68
N ARG A 121 -4.30 6.32 21.08
CA ARG A 121 -3.35 5.65 20.17
C ARG A 121 -4.01 4.72 19.15
N ARG A 122 -5.27 4.32 19.37
CA ARG A 122 -6.06 3.47 18.47
C ARG A 122 -6.83 4.26 17.42
N LEU A 123 -6.80 5.59 17.49
CA LEU A 123 -7.30 6.47 16.46
C LEU A 123 -6.13 7.05 15.66
N GLU A 124 -6.25 7.00 14.35
CA GLU A 124 -5.39 7.72 13.41
C GLU A 124 -6.25 8.66 12.57
N LEU A 125 -5.85 9.92 12.45
CA LEU A 125 -6.52 10.86 11.56
C LEU A 125 -5.76 10.90 10.24
N GLU A 126 -6.49 10.69 9.16
CA GLU A 126 -5.94 10.59 7.82
C GLU A 126 -6.17 11.92 7.09
N LEU A 127 -5.09 12.65 6.87
CA LEU A 127 -5.14 14.00 6.32
C LEU A 127 -5.29 13.93 4.80
N LEU A 128 -6.47 14.30 4.31
CA LEU A 128 -6.76 14.40 2.88
C LEU A 128 -5.89 15.46 2.20
N GLU A 129 -5.56 15.24 0.93
CA GLU A 129 -4.83 16.24 0.15
C GLU A 129 -5.67 17.51 -0.11
N SER A 130 -5.21 18.66 0.38
CA SER A 130 -5.68 19.97 -0.08
C SER A 130 -4.53 20.98 -0.10
N ASP A 131 -4.52 21.81 -1.14
CA ASP A 131 -3.56 22.89 -1.39
C ASP A 131 -3.60 24.04 -0.37
N SER A 132 -4.52 23.99 0.61
CA SER A 132 -4.91 25.16 1.40
C SER A 132 -4.39 25.21 2.84
N MET A 133 -3.29 24.52 3.17
CA MET A 133 -2.72 24.60 4.53
C MET A 133 -1.70 25.73 4.68
N SER A 134 -2.01 26.72 5.52
CA SER A 134 -1.03 27.74 5.95
C SER A 134 -0.14 27.23 7.10
N GLN A 135 1.16 27.52 7.03
CA GLN A 135 2.23 26.89 7.80
C GLN A 135 2.21 27.16 9.33
N ARG A 136 1.50 28.20 9.81
CA ARG A 136 1.52 28.60 11.24
C ARG A 136 0.37 28.04 12.07
N ALA A 137 -0.80 27.82 11.46
CA ALA A 137 -1.94 27.19 12.15
C ALA A 137 -1.72 25.68 12.34
N GLN A 138 -0.86 25.09 11.51
CA GLN A 138 -0.59 23.66 11.44
C GLN A 138 0.07 23.07 12.70
N SER A 139 0.83 23.87 13.46
CA SER A 139 1.64 23.33 14.57
C SER A 139 0.83 23.10 15.85
N SER A 140 0.05 24.07 16.34
CA SER A 140 -0.50 23.96 17.70
C SER A 140 -1.63 22.94 17.87
N VAL A 141 -2.55 22.82 16.91
CA VAL A 141 -3.67 21.85 17.01
C VAL A 141 -3.16 20.43 16.78
N VAL A 142 -2.29 20.25 15.78
CA VAL A 142 -1.66 18.95 15.48
C VAL A 142 -0.80 18.48 16.65
N GLU A 143 0.04 19.34 17.22
CA GLU A 143 0.85 19.02 18.39
C GLU A 143 -0.04 18.54 19.55
N ARG A 144 -1.15 19.22 19.83
CA ARG A 144 -2.08 18.83 20.90
C ARG A 144 -2.79 17.50 20.64
N LEU A 145 -3.14 17.20 19.38
CA LEU A 145 -3.70 15.89 19.00
C LEU A 145 -2.67 14.76 19.16
N LEU A 146 -1.41 15.05 18.83
CA LEU A 146 -0.31 14.10 19.01
C LEU A 146 0.03 13.90 20.48
N GLU A 147 0.01 14.96 21.30
CA GLU A 147 0.15 14.91 22.76
C GLU A 147 -0.97 14.10 23.41
N LEU A 148 -2.19 14.18 22.88
CA LEU A 148 -3.30 13.31 23.28
C LEU A 148 -3.01 11.82 22.95
N GLY A 149 -2.17 11.55 21.95
CA GLY A 149 -1.74 10.21 21.53
C GLY A 149 -2.31 9.75 20.19
N VAL A 150 -3.14 10.58 19.55
CA VAL A 150 -3.77 10.30 18.26
C VAL A 150 -2.71 10.24 17.16
N GLY A 151 -2.85 9.28 16.24
CA GLY A 151 -1.98 9.15 15.08
C GLY A 151 -2.33 10.12 13.97
N LEU A 152 -1.36 10.37 13.10
CA LEU A 152 -1.58 11.05 11.83
C LEU A 152 -1.09 10.19 10.68
N ALA A 153 -1.93 10.02 9.68
CA ALA A 153 -1.56 9.49 8.38
C ALA A 153 -1.68 10.58 7.33
N MET A 154 -0.81 10.51 6.33
CA MET A 154 -0.91 11.34 5.14
C MET A 154 -1.58 10.52 4.04
N ASP A 155 -2.73 11.00 3.59
CA ASP A 155 -3.37 10.47 2.39
C ASP A 155 -2.65 11.01 1.15
N ASP A 156 -2.62 10.22 0.08
CA ASP A 156 -2.08 10.58 -1.23
C ASP A 156 -0.73 11.31 -1.24
N LEU A 157 0.37 10.54 -1.27
CA LEU A 157 1.67 11.08 -1.65
C LEU A 157 1.72 11.33 -3.18
N GLY A 158 0.87 12.23 -3.69
CA GLY A 158 0.66 12.52 -5.11
C GLY A 158 0.97 13.97 -5.52
N SER A 159 1.60 14.13 -6.69
CA SER A 159 1.75 15.34 -7.53
C SER A 159 2.58 16.59 -7.11
N GLY A 160 3.06 16.81 -5.88
CA GLY A 160 3.66 18.12 -5.53
C GLY A 160 4.81 18.24 -4.51
N TYR A 161 5.51 19.39 -4.54
CA TYR A 161 6.49 19.85 -3.52
C TYR A 161 5.85 20.04 -2.14
N SER A 162 4.56 20.36 -2.10
CA SER A 162 3.74 20.49 -0.90
C SER A 162 3.72 19.20 -0.07
N SER A 163 3.61 18.04 -0.72
CA SER A 163 3.51 16.74 -0.06
C SER A 163 4.80 16.33 0.67
N LEU A 164 5.96 16.47 0.02
CA LEU A 164 7.26 16.22 0.66
C LEU A 164 7.54 17.19 1.81
N LYS A 165 7.16 18.46 1.63
CA LYS A 165 7.31 19.46 2.68
C LYS A 165 6.45 19.09 3.90
N ARG A 166 5.18 18.71 3.71
CA ARG A 166 4.29 18.25 4.79
C ARG A 166 4.89 17.06 5.53
N LEU A 167 5.35 16.05 4.79
CA LEU A 167 6.01 14.86 5.35
C LEU A 167 7.21 15.21 6.23
N SER A 168 7.99 16.24 5.85
CA SER A 168 9.14 16.69 6.65
C SER A 168 8.78 17.52 7.88
N THR A 169 7.55 18.06 7.95
CA THR A 169 7.14 19.00 9.01
C THR A 169 6.19 18.41 10.05
N LEU A 170 5.46 17.35 9.69
CA LEU A 170 4.50 16.71 10.59
C LEU A 170 4.91 15.26 10.87
N PRO A 171 4.76 14.77 12.11
CA PRO A 171 5.19 13.43 12.49
C PRO A 171 4.13 12.38 12.11
N PHE A 172 3.97 12.16 10.81
CA PHE A 172 3.09 11.11 10.30
C PHE A 172 3.59 9.72 10.73
N ARG A 173 2.66 8.81 11.03
CA ARG A 173 2.95 7.38 11.27
C ARG A 173 2.98 6.60 9.96
N SER A 174 2.15 7.01 9.00
CA SER A 174 2.14 6.41 7.67
C SER A 174 1.82 7.38 6.55
N ILE A 175 2.26 7.01 5.36
CA ILE A 175 1.92 7.63 4.07
C ILE A 175 1.17 6.61 3.20
N LYS A 176 0.13 7.06 2.52
CA LYS A 176 -0.60 6.27 1.54
C LYS A 176 -0.14 6.59 0.12
N LEU A 177 0.00 5.54 -0.68
CA LEU A 177 0.35 5.59 -2.09
C LEU A 177 -0.92 5.31 -2.89
N ASP A 178 -1.45 6.35 -3.53
CA ASP A 178 -2.72 6.29 -4.24
C ASP A 178 -2.76 5.17 -5.29
N ARG A 179 -3.97 4.66 -5.53
CA ARG A 179 -4.23 3.65 -6.57
C ARG A 179 -3.83 4.12 -7.97
N ASP A 180 -3.86 5.41 -8.26
CA ASP A 180 -3.50 5.96 -9.58
C ASP A 180 -2.03 5.70 -9.92
N LEU A 181 -1.17 5.48 -8.90
CA LEU A 181 0.21 5.05 -9.12
C LEU A 181 0.30 3.64 -9.72
N LEU A 182 -0.71 2.79 -9.47
CA LEU A 182 -0.76 1.41 -9.96
C LEU A 182 -1.49 1.27 -11.31
N VAL A 183 -2.24 2.28 -11.76
CA VAL A 183 -3.02 2.24 -13.01
C VAL A 183 -2.18 1.80 -14.21
N ASP A 184 -0.91 2.22 -14.25
CA ASP A 184 0.02 1.91 -15.34
C ASP A 184 0.86 0.65 -15.13
N ILE A 185 0.70 -0.09 -14.04
CA ILE A 185 1.60 -1.20 -13.68
C ILE A 185 1.64 -2.30 -14.75
N ARG A 186 0.55 -2.52 -15.50
CA ARG A 186 0.52 -3.49 -16.60
C ARG A 186 1.15 -2.95 -17.88
N ARG A 187 1.10 -1.63 -18.10
CA ARG A 187 1.64 -0.97 -19.31
C ARG A 187 3.13 -0.68 -19.17
N LYS A 188 3.55 -0.19 -18.01
CA LYS A 188 4.92 0.25 -17.68
C LYS A 188 5.38 -0.33 -16.33
N PRO A 189 5.42 -1.66 -16.18
CA PRO A 189 5.66 -2.31 -14.90
C PRO A 189 6.96 -1.87 -14.23
N THR A 190 8.08 -1.86 -14.94
CA THR A 190 9.37 -1.46 -14.36
C THR A 190 9.37 -0.02 -13.84
N GLN A 191 8.71 0.90 -14.55
CA GLN A 191 8.58 2.29 -14.11
C GLN A 191 7.74 2.39 -12.83
N THR A 192 6.60 1.71 -12.78
CA THR A 192 5.73 1.69 -11.59
C THR A 192 6.42 1.04 -10.40
N LEU A 193 7.11 -0.09 -10.59
CA LEU A 193 7.89 -0.75 -9.55
C LEU A 193 9.02 0.15 -9.02
N SER A 194 9.67 0.92 -9.91
CA SER A 194 10.67 1.94 -9.55
C SER A 194 10.10 3.00 -8.62
N LEU A 195 8.90 3.49 -8.93
CA LEU A 195 8.22 4.50 -8.13
C LEU A 195 7.85 3.96 -6.75
N ILE A 196 7.22 2.79 -6.68
CA ILE A 196 6.86 2.14 -5.40
C ILE A 196 8.10 1.93 -4.53
N ALA A 197 9.19 1.39 -5.10
CA ALA A 197 10.41 1.14 -4.34
C ALA A 197 11.08 2.43 -3.84
N THR A 198 11.00 3.51 -4.61
CA THR A 198 11.53 4.82 -4.24
C THR A 198 10.72 5.43 -3.10
N LEU A 199 9.39 5.42 -3.19
CA LEU A 199 8.50 5.94 -2.15
C LEU A 199 8.57 5.10 -0.87
N ARG A 200 8.75 3.78 -1.01
CA ARG A 200 9.03 2.89 0.11
C ARG A 200 10.37 3.19 0.78
N GLN A 201 11.41 3.56 0.03
CA GLN A 201 12.68 4.01 0.60
C GLN A 201 12.52 5.35 1.32
N LEU A 202 11.80 6.30 0.73
CA LEU A 202 11.46 7.57 1.35
C LEU A 202 10.77 7.34 2.70
N GLY A 203 9.76 6.46 2.75
CA GLY A 203 9.09 6.13 4.01
C GLY A 203 10.07 5.63 5.08
N ARG A 204 11.00 4.75 4.72
CA ARG A 204 12.06 4.26 5.62
C ARG A 204 12.96 5.38 6.12
N ASP A 205 13.40 6.28 5.25
CA ASP A 205 14.30 7.37 5.60
C ASP A 205 13.64 8.38 6.57
N PHE A 206 12.32 8.56 6.47
CA PHE A 206 11.53 9.40 7.37
C PHE A 206 10.98 8.64 8.59
N GLY A 207 11.21 7.33 8.71
CA GLY A 207 10.68 6.51 9.79
C GLY A 207 9.16 6.32 9.76
N VAL A 208 8.53 6.46 8.59
CA VAL A 208 7.08 6.32 8.39
C VAL A 208 6.75 5.04 7.62
N SER A 209 5.61 4.43 7.94
CA SER A 209 5.13 3.25 7.22
C SER A 209 4.52 3.65 5.88
N VAL A 210 4.69 2.81 4.87
CA VAL A 210 4.09 3.01 3.55
C VAL A 210 2.93 2.03 3.36
N VAL A 211 1.76 2.56 3.00
CA VAL A 211 0.58 1.81 2.58
C VAL A 211 0.44 1.96 1.07
N VAL A 212 0.33 0.84 0.34
CA VAL A 212 -0.04 0.86 -1.08
C VAL A 212 -1.52 0.58 -1.23
N GLU A 213 -2.23 1.48 -1.90
CA GLU A 213 -3.65 1.34 -2.20
C GLU A 213 -3.91 0.76 -3.59
N GLY A 214 -5.16 0.38 -3.85
CA GLY A 214 -5.56 -0.11 -5.17
C GLY A 214 -4.98 -1.47 -5.52
N LEU A 215 -4.65 -2.31 -4.52
CA LEU A 215 -4.24 -3.69 -4.76
C LEU A 215 -5.44 -4.54 -5.22
N GLU A 216 -5.70 -4.54 -6.53
CA GLU A 216 -6.89 -5.16 -7.14
C GLU A 216 -6.70 -6.63 -7.54
N ASP A 217 -5.45 -7.08 -7.70
CA ASP A 217 -5.14 -8.45 -8.07
C ASP A 217 -3.93 -9.04 -7.31
N GLN A 218 -3.73 -10.35 -7.50
CA GLN A 218 -2.66 -11.10 -6.88
C GLN A 218 -1.27 -10.61 -7.29
N GLY A 219 -1.08 -10.24 -8.56
CA GLY A 219 0.21 -9.81 -9.08
C GLY A 219 0.64 -8.46 -8.52
N MET A 220 -0.28 -7.51 -8.41
CA MET A 220 -0.02 -6.21 -7.77
C MET A 220 0.36 -6.40 -6.30
N THR A 221 -0.40 -7.22 -5.57
CA THR A 221 -0.17 -7.51 -4.15
C THR A 221 1.16 -8.23 -3.93
N GLU A 222 1.46 -9.25 -4.75
CA GLU A 222 2.71 -10.01 -4.69
C GLU A 222 3.91 -9.11 -5.02
N ALA A 223 3.81 -8.24 -6.02
CA ALA A 223 4.87 -7.30 -6.35
C ALA A 223 5.12 -6.29 -5.22
N ALA A 224 4.08 -5.71 -4.62
CA ALA A 224 4.23 -4.80 -3.48
C ALA A 224 4.89 -5.51 -2.27
N ALA A 225 4.47 -6.74 -1.97
CA ALA A 225 5.05 -7.56 -0.91
C ALA A 225 6.53 -7.89 -1.19
N VAL A 226 6.87 -8.26 -2.44
CA VAL A 226 8.24 -8.57 -2.86
C VAL A 226 9.16 -7.35 -2.78
N LEU A 227 8.66 -6.15 -3.13
CA LEU A 227 9.39 -4.89 -2.95
C LEU A 227 9.54 -4.50 -1.46
N GLY A 228 8.94 -5.26 -0.55
CA GLY A 228 8.99 -5.08 0.88
C GLY A 228 8.26 -3.83 1.34
N VAL A 229 7.15 -3.48 0.67
CA VAL A 229 6.13 -2.58 1.21
C VAL A 229 5.53 -3.25 2.45
N ALA A 230 5.33 -2.47 3.51
CA ALA A 230 4.87 -3.00 4.78
C ALA A 230 3.36 -3.28 4.75
N LEU A 231 2.58 -2.30 4.29
CA LEU A 231 1.12 -2.30 4.41
C LEU A 231 0.46 -2.17 3.04
N GLY A 232 -0.70 -2.80 2.88
CA GLY A 232 -1.47 -2.73 1.64
C GLY A 232 -2.98 -2.72 1.87
N GLN A 233 -3.68 -2.10 0.94
CA GLN A 233 -5.13 -1.96 0.89
C GLN A 233 -5.60 -2.13 -0.56
N GLY A 234 -6.73 -2.80 -0.75
CA GLY A 234 -7.29 -3.02 -2.09
C GLY A 234 -8.24 -4.19 -2.14
N TYR A 235 -8.99 -4.29 -3.24
CA TYR A 235 -10.08 -5.26 -3.37
C TYR A 235 -9.63 -6.71 -3.40
N PHE A 236 -8.37 -6.99 -3.77
CA PHE A 236 -7.78 -8.32 -3.66
C PHE A 236 -7.64 -8.78 -2.20
N LEU A 237 -7.38 -7.83 -1.29
CA LEU A 237 -7.26 -8.09 0.14
C LEU A 237 -8.64 -8.07 0.81
N ALA A 238 -9.36 -6.95 0.66
CA ALA A 238 -10.71 -6.76 1.16
C ALA A 238 -11.35 -5.52 0.53
N LYS A 239 -12.63 -5.63 0.16
CA LYS A 239 -13.48 -4.48 -0.16
C LYS A 239 -13.92 -3.76 1.12
N PRO A 240 -14.22 -2.46 1.06
CA PRO A 240 -14.92 -1.77 2.15
C PRO A 240 -16.21 -2.51 2.52
N MET A 241 -16.41 -2.81 3.79
CA MET A 241 -17.55 -3.57 4.30
C MET A 241 -18.26 -2.82 5.42
N PRO A 242 -19.56 -3.05 5.65
CA PRO A 242 -20.23 -2.59 6.86
C PRO A 242 -19.48 -2.98 8.14
N ALA A 243 -19.50 -2.13 9.16
CA ALA A 243 -18.73 -2.31 10.39
C ALA A 243 -19.06 -3.61 11.16
N ASP A 244 -20.30 -4.08 11.08
CA ASP A 244 -20.78 -5.34 11.66
C ASP A 244 -20.22 -6.59 10.96
N ALA A 245 -19.80 -6.46 9.71
CA ALA A 245 -19.16 -7.55 8.96
C ALA A 245 -17.68 -7.75 9.33
N LEU A 246 -17.02 -6.74 9.90
CA LEU A 246 -15.57 -6.77 10.15
C LEU A 246 -15.13 -7.92 11.08
N PRO A 247 -15.77 -8.20 12.24
CA PRO A 247 -15.35 -9.31 13.09
C PRO A 247 -15.39 -10.67 12.38
N THR A 248 -16.41 -10.89 11.56
CA THR A 248 -16.54 -12.12 10.75
C THR A 248 -15.46 -12.20 9.69
N TRP A 249 -15.12 -11.08 9.06
CA TRP A 249 -14.00 -11.02 8.12
C TRP A 249 -12.67 -11.35 8.81
N ILE A 250 -12.38 -10.75 9.97
CA ILE A 250 -11.15 -11.01 10.75
C ILE A 250 -11.00 -12.50 11.08
N ALA A 251 -12.09 -13.14 11.53
CA ALA A 251 -12.06 -14.55 11.92
C ALA A 251 -11.81 -15.51 10.74
N ASN A 252 -12.20 -15.12 9.53
CA ASN A 252 -12.16 -15.98 8.34
C ASN A 252 -11.08 -15.56 7.32
N TYR A 253 -10.39 -14.45 7.55
CA TYR A 253 -9.43 -13.91 6.59
C TYR A 253 -8.24 -14.87 6.45
N GLN A 254 -8.00 -15.30 5.22
CA GLN A 254 -6.84 -16.08 4.84
C GLN A 254 -6.00 -15.25 3.89
N TYR A 255 -4.75 -15.02 4.27
CA TYR A 255 -3.85 -14.25 3.44
C TYR A 255 -3.56 -15.01 2.13
N PRO A 256 -3.85 -14.41 0.96
CA PRO A 256 -3.77 -15.14 -0.30
C PRO A 256 -2.34 -15.41 -0.78
N LEU A 257 -1.34 -14.69 -0.25
CA LEU A 257 0.06 -14.88 -0.64
C LEU A 257 0.78 -15.85 0.29
N HIS A 258 1.76 -16.56 -0.27
CA HIS A 258 2.62 -17.48 0.46
C HIS A 258 4.01 -16.86 0.59
N ALA A 259 4.47 -16.66 1.82
CA ALA A 259 5.78 -16.09 2.10
C ALA A 259 6.90 -16.87 1.36
N GLY A 260 7.76 -16.16 0.65
CA GLY A 260 8.90 -16.73 -0.08
C GLY A 260 8.54 -17.47 -1.38
N ARG A 261 7.26 -17.48 -1.80
CA ARG A 261 6.83 -18.03 -3.09
C ARG A 261 6.41 -16.90 -4.03
N ILE A 262 6.80 -17.03 -5.29
CA ILE A 262 6.35 -16.17 -6.39
C ILE A 262 5.49 -17.02 -7.31
N VAL A 263 4.30 -16.54 -7.65
CA VAL A 263 3.38 -17.26 -8.54
C VAL A 263 2.81 -16.40 -9.68
N THR A 264 3.14 -15.11 -9.75
CA THR A 264 2.66 -14.21 -10.80
C THR A 264 3.81 -13.65 -11.65
N ASN A 265 3.55 -13.28 -12.91
CA ASN A 265 4.56 -12.62 -13.74
C ASN A 265 5.00 -11.28 -13.15
N LEU A 266 4.06 -10.53 -12.55
CA LEU A 266 4.35 -9.23 -11.96
C LEU A 266 5.18 -9.35 -10.67
N GLY A 267 4.90 -10.32 -9.81
CA GLY A 267 5.73 -10.63 -8.65
C GLY A 267 7.13 -11.13 -9.03
N ALA A 268 7.23 -11.96 -10.08
CA ALA A 268 8.50 -12.42 -10.63
C ALA A 268 9.34 -11.28 -11.22
N LEU A 269 8.71 -10.38 -11.96
CA LEU A 269 9.32 -9.16 -12.46
C LEU A 269 9.82 -8.29 -11.30
N ALA A 270 8.97 -8.02 -10.29
CA ALA A 270 9.34 -7.24 -9.11
C ALA A 270 10.54 -7.84 -8.38
N TYR A 271 10.57 -9.17 -8.24
CA TYR A 271 11.66 -9.87 -7.57
C TYR A 271 12.97 -9.72 -8.34
N HIS A 272 12.98 -9.91 -9.66
CA HIS A 272 14.21 -9.75 -10.44
C HIS A 272 14.64 -8.28 -10.52
N TRP A 273 13.68 -7.39 -10.77
CA TRP A 273 13.88 -5.95 -10.97
C TRP A 273 14.56 -5.28 -9.77
N GLN A 274 14.23 -5.70 -8.53
CA GLN A 274 14.83 -5.10 -7.33
C GLN A 274 16.36 -5.28 -7.26
N TYR A 275 16.90 -6.34 -7.89
CA TYR A 275 18.32 -6.61 -7.99
C TYR A 275 18.92 -5.92 -9.22
N SER A 276 18.23 -5.97 -10.36
CA SER A 276 18.71 -5.38 -11.61
C SER A 276 18.91 -3.86 -11.50
N ARG A 277 18.05 -3.15 -10.73
CA ARG A 277 18.15 -1.69 -10.57
C ARG A 277 19.46 -1.20 -9.93
N TRP A 278 20.16 -2.08 -9.21
CA TRP A 278 21.44 -1.79 -8.55
C TRP A 278 22.58 -2.64 -9.11
N ASP A 279 22.37 -3.29 -10.25
CA ASP A 279 23.30 -4.26 -10.84
C ASP A 279 23.69 -5.40 -9.88
N TRP A 280 22.83 -5.73 -8.92
CA TRP A 280 23.08 -6.78 -7.93
C TRP A 280 22.78 -8.17 -8.47
N ARG A 281 23.41 -9.16 -7.84
CA ARG A 281 23.10 -10.58 -8.04
C ARG A 281 21.96 -11.00 -7.11
N HIS A 282 21.27 -12.07 -7.46
CA HIS A 282 20.34 -12.69 -6.53
C HIS A 282 21.10 -13.21 -5.31
N VAL A 283 20.55 -12.95 -4.12
CA VAL A 283 21.23 -13.28 -2.84
C VAL A 283 21.19 -14.78 -2.56
N LEU A 284 20.07 -15.44 -2.89
CA LEU A 284 19.93 -16.88 -2.72
C LEU A 284 20.66 -17.63 -3.81
N ASN A 285 21.10 -18.86 -3.53
CA ASN A 285 21.62 -19.74 -4.58
C ASN A 285 20.52 -20.10 -5.59
N LEU A 286 20.92 -20.60 -6.76
CA LEU A 286 20.01 -20.88 -7.87
C LEU A 286 18.85 -21.81 -7.42
N GLU A 287 19.13 -22.88 -6.68
CA GLU A 287 18.13 -23.87 -6.27
C GLU A 287 17.10 -23.33 -5.27
N ARG A 288 17.50 -22.39 -4.40
CA ARG A 288 16.63 -21.80 -3.38
C ARG A 288 15.99 -20.49 -3.82
N CYS A 289 16.32 -20.02 -5.02
CA CYS A 289 15.75 -18.78 -5.55
C CYS A 289 14.25 -18.96 -5.84
N PRO A 290 13.36 -18.12 -5.28
CA PRO A 290 11.93 -18.16 -5.58
C PRO A 290 11.63 -18.04 -7.08
N LEU A 291 12.46 -17.26 -7.79
CA LEU A 291 12.32 -17.10 -9.24
C LEU A 291 12.68 -18.38 -10.01
N THR A 292 13.62 -19.20 -9.53
CA THR A 292 13.88 -20.53 -10.13
C THR A 292 12.65 -21.42 -10.05
N ALA A 293 12.03 -21.49 -8.87
CA ALA A 293 10.82 -22.29 -8.68
C ALA A 293 9.67 -21.79 -9.56
N TYR A 294 9.50 -20.46 -9.67
CA TYR A 294 8.55 -19.85 -10.58
C TYR A 294 8.80 -20.20 -12.04
N LEU A 295 10.03 -20.03 -12.53
CA LEU A 295 10.40 -20.32 -13.92
C LEU A 295 10.21 -21.81 -14.26
N ALA A 296 10.58 -22.71 -13.34
CA ALA A 296 10.35 -24.14 -13.51
C ALA A 296 8.86 -24.48 -13.67
N ALA A 297 7.98 -23.86 -12.86
CA ALA A 297 6.53 -24.08 -12.95
C ALA A 297 5.91 -23.44 -14.21
N THR A 298 6.33 -22.24 -14.58
CA THR A 298 5.74 -21.47 -15.68
C THR A 298 6.22 -21.96 -17.05
N LEU A 299 7.50 -22.30 -17.20
CA LEU A 299 8.06 -22.75 -18.48
C LEU A 299 7.69 -24.20 -18.81
N THR A 300 7.37 -25.04 -17.81
CA THR A 300 6.79 -26.37 -18.05
C THR A 300 5.31 -26.31 -18.47
N ALA A 301 4.59 -25.25 -18.09
CA ALA A 301 3.19 -25.03 -18.48
C ALA A 301 3.03 -24.34 -19.85
N ALA A 302 4.07 -23.65 -20.35
CA ALA A 302 3.99 -22.78 -21.52
C ALA A 302 4.05 -23.48 -22.89
N ASP A 303 4.05 -24.82 -22.96
CA ASP A 303 4.18 -25.55 -24.22
C ASP A 303 2.88 -25.65 -25.05
N THR A 304 1.78 -24.97 -24.68
CA THR A 304 0.51 -25.09 -25.42
C THR A 304 -0.41 -23.87 -25.57
N SER A 305 -0.20 -22.70 -24.94
CA SER A 305 -1.27 -21.66 -24.92
C SER A 305 -0.93 -20.20 -25.22
N THR A 306 0.33 -19.73 -25.17
CA THR A 306 0.59 -18.27 -25.20
C THR A 306 1.24 -17.68 -26.45
N GLY A 307 1.62 -18.46 -27.46
CA GLY A 307 2.11 -17.93 -28.76
C GLY A 307 3.41 -17.09 -28.72
N VAL A 308 3.92 -16.74 -27.53
CA VAL A 308 5.22 -16.10 -27.30
C VAL A 308 6.30 -17.19 -27.36
N SER A 309 6.90 -17.36 -28.54
CA SER A 309 8.04 -18.26 -28.76
C SER A 309 9.29 -17.69 -28.09
N THR A 310 9.51 -18.03 -26.82
CA THR A 310 10.84 -17.91 -26.22
C THR A 310 11.41 -19.29 -25.96
N ASP A 311 12.68 -19.47 -26.32
CA ASP A 311 13.44 -20.66 -25.97
C ASP A 311 13.52 -20.75 -24.43
N THR A 312 12.79 -21.71 -23.85
CA THR A 312 12.77 -22.00 -22.41
C THR A 312 14.20 -22.14 -21.85
N ALA A 313 15.13 -22.67 -22.64
CA ALA A 313 16.53 -22.79 -22.24
C ALA A 313 17.22 -21.42 -22.13
N ALA A 314 16.88 -20.45 -22.98
CA ALA A 314 17.46 -19.11 -22.94
C ALA A 314 17.06 -18.35 -21.66
N VAL A 315 15.78 -18.43 -21.27
CA VAL A 315 15.28 -17.77 -20.04
C VAL A 315 15.94 -18.36 -18.80
N GLN A 316 16.02 -19.70 -18.72
CA GLN A 316 16.72 -20.39 -17.63
C GLN A 316 18.20 -20.03 -17.58
N HIS A 317 18.85 -19.92 -18.75
CA HIS A 317 20.25 -19.51 -18.85
C HIS A 317 20.45 -18.06 -18.36
N TRP A 318 19.63 -17.12 -18.82
CA TRP A 318 19.70 -15.73 -18.37
C TRP A 318 19.50 -15.60 -16.85
N HIS A 319 18.59 -16.39 -16.29
CA HIS A 319 18.36 -16.46 -14.84
C HIS A 319 19.57 -17.01 -14.10
N ALA A 320 20.15 -18.13 -14.56
CA ALA A 320 21.31 -18.74 -13.93
C ALA A 320 22.50 -17.77 -13.83
N LEU A 321 22.72 -16.93 -14.84
CA LEU A 321 23.78 -15.91 -14.81
C LEU A 321 23.63 -14.89 -13.66
N GLN A 322 22.42 -14.70 -13.10
CA GLN A 322 22.19 -13.80 -11.96
C GLN A 322 22.68 -14.35 -10.63
N HIS A 323 23.05 -15.64 -10.57
CA HIS A 323 23.57 -16.30 -9.38
C HIS A 323 25.10 -16.48 -9.41
N GLY A 324 25.77 -16.08 -10.49
CA GLY A 324 27.19 -16.36 -10.72
C GLY A 324 27.46 -17.83 -11.09
N SER A 325 28.72 -18.16 -11.39
CA SER A 325 29.18 -19.54 -11.61
C SER A 325 28.88 -20.36 -10.35
N GLY A 326 27.92 -21.28 -10.43
CA GLY A 326 27.26 -21.85 -9.26
C GLY A 326 28.15 -22.71 -8.34
N GLY A 327 27.78 -22.71 -7.05
CA GLY A 327 27.80 -23.88 -6.18
C GLY A 327 29.15 -24.43 -5.73
N GLU A 328 29.68 -23.94 -4.61
CA GLU A 328 30.46 -24.77 -3.67
C GLU A 328 30.39 -24.19 -2.25
N GLN A 329 30.50 -25.11 -1.28
CA GLN A 329 30.17 -24.98 0.14
C GLN A 329 31.23 -24.23 0.96
N GLY A 330 30.83 -23.80 2.17
CA GLY A 330 31.69 -23.89 3.36
C GLY A 330 32.42 -22.60 3.76
N GLY A 331 32.29 -22.23 5.04
CA GLY A 331 32.89 -21.03 5.61
C GLY A 331 34.38 -21.15 5.95
N GLY A 332 34.90 -20.06 6.52
CA GLY A 332 36.17 -20.04 7.24
C GLY A 332 37.23 -19.12 6.63
N GLU A 333 37.39 -17.97 7.27
CA GLU A 333 38.65 -17.26 7.56
C GLU A 333 39.58 -16.72 6.45
N GLN A 334 40.31 -15.70 6.88
CA GLN A 334 41.16 -14.74 6.17
C GLN A 334 42.40 -15.36 5.51
N GLY A 335 42.90 -14.74 4.42
CA GLY A 335 44.26 -15.01 3.94
C GLY A 335 44.63 -14.43 2.58
N SER A 336 45.26 -13.24 2.60
CA SER A 336 46.18 -12.61 1.64
C SER A 336 46.45 -13.19 0.23
N GLY A 337 46.39 -12.30 -0.77
CA GLY A 337 47.48 -12.06 -1.73
C GLY A 337 47.44 -12.82 -3.07
N GLY A 338 47.13 -12.11 -4.15
CA GLY A 338 47.39 -12.56 -5.52
C GLY A 338 46.67 -11.75 -6.59
N GLU A 339 47.31 -10.70 -7.12
CA GLU A 339 46.91 -10.02 -8.36
C GLU A 339 47.08 -10.96 -9.56
N GLN A 340 45.99 -11.59 -10.05
CA GLN A 340 45.85 -12.07 -11.43
C GLN A 340 44.36 -12.11 -11.83
N GLY A 341 43.96 -11.34 -12.86
CA GLY A 341 42.72 -11.64 -13.61
C GLY A 341 41.72 -10.51 -13.95
N SER A 342 42.14 -9.28 -14.28
CA SER A 342 41.18 -8.19 -14.59
C SER A 342 40.41 -8.30 -15.92
N GLY A 343 40.70 -9.31 -16.76
CA GLY A 343 40.05 -9.49 -18.08
C GLY A 343 38.87 -10.48 -18.11
N GLY A 344 38.77 -11.40 -17.15
CA GLY A 344 37.73 -12.44 -17.12
C GLY A 344 36.44 -12.02 -16.40
N GLU A 345 36.57 -11.28 -15.30
CA GLU A 345 35.43 -10.80 -14.50
C GLU A 345 34.60 -9.75 -15.25
N GLN A 346 35.24 -8.85 -16.00
CA GLN A 346 34.55 -7.82 -16.81
C GLN A 346 33.68 -8.42 -17.92
N GLY A 347 34.13 -9.50 -18.55
CA GLY A 347 33.35 -10.22 -19.57
C GLY A 347 32.14 -10.95 -18.98
N SER A 348 32.32 -11.56 -17.81
CA SER A 348 31.24 -12.25 -17.08
C SER A 348 30.15 -11.29 -16.60
N ASP A 349 30.51 -10.10 -16.13
CA ASP A 349 29.54 -9.13 -15.65
C ASP A 349 28.76 -8.45 -16.78
N ALA A 350 29.40 -8.15 -17.92
CA ALA A 350 28.70 -7.63 -19.10
C ALA A 350 27.65 -8.63 -19.63
N GLN A 351 27.99 -9.93 -19.65
CA GLN A 351 27.07 -11.00 -20.02
C GLN A 351 25.89 -11.10 -19.05
N ARG A 352 26.14 -11.03 -17.74
CA ARG A 352 25.08 -11.04 -16.72
C ARG A 352 24.15 -9.84 -16.84
N LEU A 353 24.68 -8.64 -17.06
CA LEU A 353 23.88 -7.43 -17.22
C LEU A 353 23.00 -7.49 -18.49
N ALA A 354 23.53 -8.04 -19.58
CA ALA A 354 22.74 -8.31 -20.78
C ALA A 354 21.63 -9.33 -20.49
N ALA A 355 21.94 -10.42 -19.80
CA ALA A 355 20.95 -11.42 -19.37
C ALA A 355 19.87 -10.84 -18.45
N SER A 356 20.23 -9.94 -17.54
CA SER A 356 19.27 -9.27 -16.66
C SER A 356 18.30 -8.41 -17.48
N ARG A 357 18.78 -7.65 -18.46
CA ARG A 357 17.91 -6.89 -19.38
C ARG A 357 16.96 -7.82 -20.14
N HIS A 358 17.46 -8.93 -20.68
CA HIS A 358 16.62 -9.90 -21.38
C HIS A 358 15.53 -10.52 -20.48
N LEU A 359 15.83 -10.81 -19.21
CA LEU A 359 14.82 -11.27 -18.25
C LEU A 359 13.77 -10.20 -17.96
N VAL A 360 14.19 -8.95 -17.77
CA VAL A 360 13.26 -7.83 -17.55
C VAL A 360 12.32 -7.71 -18.75
N ASP A 361 12.85 -7.64 -19.97
CA ASP A 361 12.05 -7.53 -21.20
C ASP A 361 11.06 -8.70 -21.33
N TRP A 362 11.53 -9.92 -21.08
CA TRP A 362 10.70 -11.13 -21.12
C TRP A 362 9.53 -11.08 -20.14
N PHE A 363 9.79 -10.63 -18.91
CA PHE A 363 8.75 -10.47 -17.90
C PHE A 363 7.79 -9.31 -18.23
N GLU A 364 8.28 -8.18 -18.75
CA GLU A 364 7.43 -7.07 -19.15
C GLU A 364 6.43 -7.49 -20.24
N GLU A 365 6.87 -8.26 -21.24
CA GLU A 365 5.98 -8.78 -22.29
C GLU A 365 4.87 -9.66 -21.71
N ARG A 366 5.20 -10.56 -20.77
CA ARG A 366 4.21 -11.42 -20.13
C ARG A 366 3.25 -10.64 -19.25
N VAL A 367 3.74 -9.69 -18.44
CA VAL A 367 2.89 -8.81 -17.63
C VAL A 367 1.92 -8.00 -18.50
N ARG A 368 2.36 -7.51 -19.66
CA ARG A 368 1.50 -6.80 -20.62
C ARG A 368 0.43 -7.70 -21.27
N ALA A 369 0.67 -9.01 -21.31
CA ALA A 369 -0.24 -9.99 -21.90
C ALA A 369 -1.34 -10.48 -20.94
N GLU A 370 -1.18 -10.33 -19.62
CA GLU A 370 -2.13 -10.77 -18.57
C GLU A 370 -3.40 -9.89 -18.45
N ARG A 371 -4.01 -9.45 -19.56
CA ARG A 371 -5.16 -8.53 -19.51
C ARG A 371 -6.40 -9.08 -18.81
#